data_AF-A0A966ML65-F1
#
_entry.id   AF-A0A966ML65-F1
#
_cell.length_a   1.000
_cell.length_b   1.000
_cell.length_c   1.000
_cell.angle_alpha   90.00
_cell.angle_beta   90.00
_cell.angle_gamma   90.00
#
_symmetry.space_group_name_H-M   'P 1'
#
loop_
_entity.id
_entity.type
_entity.pdbx_description
1 polymer ?
#
loop_
_entity_poly.entity_id
_entity_poly.type
_entity_poly.pdbx_seq_one_letter_code
_entity_poly.pdbx_strand_id
1 'polypeptide(L)'
;GEDMQITTYLEQSMQSELSANVIDLCPVGALTSKPYVFEARPWELKKTESIDVMDAVGSNIRIDTYGWEVKRVLPLINEDINEEWISDKTRYACDGLLNQRLDTPYIKYNGKFEKASWSEVFKIIKSRIENTPKNKIGGFVGDLTNMETSFIFKEFFDRTIESDYYDFRTSNRFIDDEQRENYIFNSSINGIEQSDLIFLIGTNPRYEATILNARIRKSFVNNNTKVISLNDIGNLTYPYESLDGQTKTLKDILENKHELSNILKSSKKPMIIIGESFFNLKSSKNIFYLIKDYLKSNFKFDNEWNPLNILSTDASTVGNIDLGVFNNKLGNNITLEKLQNNELELLFLI
;
A
#
# COMPACT_ATOMS: atom_id res chain seq x y z
N GLY A 1 12.16 42.67 -7.30
CA GLY A 1 12.31 43.47 -8.53
C GLY A 1 12.46 42.53 -9.70
N GLU A 2 12.98 43.01 -10.83
CA GLU A 2 13.24 42.18 -12.02
C GLU A 2 14.23 41.03 -11.73
N ASP A 3 15.19 41.24 -10.82
CA ASP A 3 16.15 40.22 -10.37
C ASP A 3 15.57 39.21 -9.34
N MET A 4 14.25 39.16 -9.15
CA MET A 4 13.65 38.21 -8.23
C MET A 4 13.76 36.79 -8.79
N GLN A 5 14.47 35.92 -8.07
CA GLN A 5 14.68 34.53 -8.46
C GLN A 5 13.94 33.58 -7.51
N ILE A 6 13.27 32.59 -8.08
CA ILE A 6 12.76 31.43 -7.34
C ILE A 6 13.90 30.41 -7.28
N THR A 7 14.57 30.33 -6.12
CA THR A 7 15.69 29.40 -5.90
C THR A 7 15.67 28.87 -4.47
N THR A 8 16.34 27.74 -4.22
CA THR A 8 16.63 27.29 -2.86
C THR A 8 17.81 28.11 -2.33
N TYR A 9 17.58 28.91 -1.28
CA TYR A 9 18.57 29.87 -0.76
C TYR A 9 19.91 29.23 -0.33
N LEU A 10 19.94 27.92 -0.07
CA LEU A 10 21.11 27.18 0.42
C LEU A 10 21.62 26.09 -0.55
N GLU A 11 21.31 26.17 -1.85
CA GLU A 11 21.67 25.12 -2.85
C GLU A 11 21.24 23.70 -2.44
N GLN A 12 20.20 23.59 -1.61
CA GLN A 12 19.70 22.32 -1.14
C GLN A 12 18.76 21.72 -2.18
N SER A 13 18.82 20.40 -2.34
CA SER A 13 17.84 19.66 -3.13
C SER A 13 16.48 19.66 -2.42
N MET A 14 15.39 19.76 -3.19
CA MET A 14 14.06 19.54 -2.66
C MET A 14 13.90 18.06 -2.31
N GLN A 15 13.85 17.76 -1.01
CA GLN A 15 13.67 16.41 -0.48
C GLN A 15 12.26 16.27 0.07
N SER A 16 11.31 15.95 -0.81
CA SER A 16 9.95 15.59 -0.45
C SER A 16 9.45 14.50 -1.39
N GLU A 17 8.59 13.65 -0.86
CA GLU A 17 7.88 12.57 -1.52
C GLU A 17 6.88 13.02 -2.61
N LEU A 18 6.55 14.32 -2.67
CA LEU A 18 5.64 14.93 -3.66
C LEU A 18 6.31 16.07 -4.45
N SER A 19 7.64 16.20 -4.37
CA SER A 19 8.37 17.35 -4.91
C SER A 19 8.26 17.47 -6.43
N ALA A 20 8.11 16.36 -7.14
CA ALA A 20 8.11 16.34 -8.59
C ALA A 20 6.80 16.83 -9.20
N ASN A 21 5.72 16.94 -8.43
CA ASN A 21 4.48 17.51 -8.94
C ASN A 21 4.60 19.00 -9.28
N VAL A 22 5.62 19.69 -8.76
CA VAL A 22 5.92 21.08 -9.15
C VAL A 22 6.22 21.21 -10.66
N ILE A 23 6.65 20.12 -11.30
CA ILE A 23 6.85 20.06 -12.77
C ILE A 23 5.52 20.28 -13.50
N ASP A 24 4.43 19.69 -13.00
CA ASP A 24 3.11 19.78 -13.64
C ASP A 24 2.47 21.16 -13.40
N LEU A 25 2.80 21.79 -12.27
CA LEU A 25 2.35 23.15 -11.94
C LEU A 25 3.06 24.24 -12.75
N CYS A 26 4.24 23.96 -13.31
CA CYS A 26 5.05 24.97 -13.97
C CYS A 26 4.48 25.31 -15.37
N PRO A 27 3.98 26.54 -15.62
CA PRO A 27 3.32 26.87 -16.87
C PRO A 27 4.28 27.09 -18.06
N VAL A 28 5.58 27.31 -17.78
CA VAL A 28 6.56 27.81 -18.76
C VAL A 28 7.71 26.85 -19.05
N GLY A 29 7.73 25.67 -18.43
CA GLY A 29 8.81 24.68 -18.61
C GLY A 29 10.14 25.09 -17.96
N ALA A 30 10.11 25.97 -16.96
CA ALA A 30 11.30 26.29 -16.15
C ALA A 30 11.67 25.12 -15.21
N LEU A 31 10.65 24.36 -14.77
CA LEU A 31 10.80 23.16 -13.96
C LEU A 31 10.35 21.97 -14.79
N THR A 32 11.31 21.14 -15.18
CA THR A 32 11.08 19.96 -16.03
C THR A 32 11.60 18.70 -15.37
N SER A 33 10.95 17.57 -15.64
CA SER A 33 11.40 16.25 -15.21
C SER A 33 12.78 15.92 -15.78
N LYS A 34 13.82 15.95 -14.94
CA LYS A 34 15.21 15.67 -15.33
C LYS A 34 15.39 14.35 -16.09
N PRO A 35 14.76 13.22 -15.67
CA PRO A 35 14.85 11.96 -16.43
C PRO A 35 14.20 12.00 -17.82
N TYR A 36 13.23 12.88 -18.05
CA TYR A 36 12.46 12.95 -19.29
C TYR A 36 12.93 14.05 -20.25
N VAL A 37 13.73 15.01 -19.78
CA VAL A 37 14.15 16.15 -20.64
C VAL A 37 14.88 15.62 -21.88
N PHE A 38 14.43 16.05 -23.06
CA PHE A 38 14.95 15.68 -24.38
C PHE A 38 14.70 14.25 -24.85
N GLU A 39 13.95 13.43 -24.10
CA GLU A 39 13.62 12.06 -24.51
C GLU A 39 12.53 11.97 -25.60
N ALA A 40 11.49 12.80 -25.53
CA ALA A 40 10.38 12.81 -26.50
C ALA A 40 9.61 14.14 -26.49
N ARG A 41 8.80 14.42 -27.52
CA ARG A 41 7.90 15.58 -27.54
C ARG A 41 6.46 15.19 -27.19
N PRO A 42 5.68 16.06 -26.52
CA PRO A 42 4.33 15.71 -26.06
C PRO A 42 3.34 15.25 -27.14
N TRP A 43 3.50 15.71 -28.39
CA TRP A 43 2.63 15.31 -29.52
C TRP A 43 3.02 13.97 -30.15
N GLU A 44 4.19 13.43 -29.83
CA GLU A 44 4.67 12.14 -30.32
C GLU A 44 4.19 10.97 -29.43
N LEU A 45 3.71 11.28 -28.23
CA LEU A 45 3.40 10.30 -27.20
C LEU A 45 1.98 9.76 -27.34
N LYS A 46 1.85 8.43 -27.28
CA LYS A 46 0.56 7.77 -27.08
C LYS A 46 0.21 7.84 -25.61
N LYS A 47 -1.00 8.30 -25.32
CA LYS A 47 -1.53 8.49 -23.97
C LYS A 47 -2.41 7.30 -23.60
N THR A 48 -2.09 6.63 -22.50
CA THR A 48 -2.89 5.53 -21.97
C THR A 48 -3.26 5.83 -20.54
N GLU A 49 -4.56 5.84 -20.23
CA GLU A 49 -5.07 6.03 -18.87
C GLU A 49 -4.98 4.71 -18.11
N SER A 50 -4.47 4.76 -16.88
CA SER A 50 -4.18 3.59 -16.05
C SER A 50 -4.18 3.96 -14.56
N ILE A 51 -3.81 3.00 -13.71
CA ILE A 51 -3.81 3.12 -12.25
C ILE A 51 -2.42 2.75 -11.73
N ASP A 52 -1.95 3.48 -10.72
CA ASP A 52 -0.69 3.19 -10.05
C ASP A 52 -0.80 1.98 -9.12
N VAL A 53 0.30 1.25 -8.98
CA VAL A 53 0.44 0.08 -8.10
C VAL A 53 1.62 0.20 -7.13
N MET A 54 2.31 1.35 -7.08
CA MET A 54 3.51 1.56 -6.25
C MET A 54 3.21 1.77 -4.75
N ASP A 55 1.94 2.00 -4.42
CA ASP A 55 1.37 2.02 -3.09
C ASP A 55 -0.08 1.49 -3.14
N ALA A 56 -0.71 1.31 -1.97
CA ALA A 56 -2.10 0.85 -1.88
C ALA A 56 -3.14 1.95 -2.13
N VAL A 57 -2.74 3.19 -2.48
CA VAL A 57 -3.69 4.28 -2.74
C VAL A 57 -4.41 4.06 -4.07
N GLY A 58 -3.71 3.51 -5.06
CA GLY A 58 -4.26 3.31 -6.41
C GLY A 58 -4.51 4.63 -7.13
N SER A 59 -3.51 5.51 -7.16
CA SER A 59 -3.62 6.84 -7.78
C SER A 59 -3.90 6.74 -9.28
N ASN A 60 -4.77 7.60 -9.82
CA ASN A 60 -5.07 7.61 -11.24
C ASN A 60 -3.91 8.25 -12.03
N ILE A 61 -3.43 7.56 -13.05
CA ILE A 61 -2.26 7.97 -13.83
C ILE A 61 -2.47 7.88 -15.33
N ARG A 62 -1.73 8.71 -16.06
CA ARG A 62 -1.57 8.63 -17.50
C ARG A 62 -0.15 8.19 -17.81
N ILE A 63 -0.04 7.10 -18.53
CA ILE A 63 1.22 6.55 -19.03
C ILE A 63 1.40 7.06 -20.45
N ASP A 64 2.40 7.90 -20.66
CA ASP A 64 2.76 8.42 -21.97
C ASP A 64 3.89 7.56 -22.57
N THR A 65 3.60 6.85 -23.68
CA THR A 65 4.54 5.95 -24.34
C THR A 65 5.00 6.47 -25.70
N TYR A 66 6.24 6.13 -26.07
CA TYR A 66 6.77 6.32 -27.42
C TYR A 66 7.14 4.96 -28.00
N GLY A 67 6.39 4.48 -28.99
CA GLY A 67 6.49 3.10 -29.46
C GLY A 67 6.12 2.11 -28.35
N TRP A 68 7.09 1.29 -27.93
CA TRP A 68 6.93 0.28 -26.87
C TRP A 68 7.44 0.75 -25.50
N GLU A 69 8.15 1.88 -25.45
CA GLU A 69 8.81 2.38 -24.24
C GLU A 69 7.94 3.38 -23.49
N VAL A 70 7.89 3.26 -22.16
CA VAL A 70 7.25 4.24 -21.28
C VAL A 70 8.22 5.39 -21.06
N LYS A 71 7.83 6.61 -21.47
CA LYS A 71 8.71 7.79 -21.35
C LYS A 71 8.43 8.62 -20.11
N ARG A 72 7.16 8.70 -19.68
CA ARG A 72 6.79 9.39 -18.44
C ARG A 72 5.43 8.93 -17.93
N VAL A 73 5.22 9.14 -16.64
CA VAL A 73 3.94 8.97 -15.95
C VAL A 73 3.48 10.32 -15.41
N LEU A 74 2.22 10.67 -15.67
CA LEU A 74 1.59 11.90 -15.22
C LEU A 74 0.33 11.60 -14.42
N PRO A 75 -0.08 12.46 -13.48
CA PRO A 75 -1.34 12.30 -12.78
C PRO A 75 -2.54 12.46 -13.72
N LEU A 76 -3.61 11.73 -13.45
CA LEU A 76 -4.95 12.02 -13.95
C LEU A 76 -5.81 12.56 -12.81
N ILE A 77 -6.71 13.49 -13.15
CA ILE A 77 -7.55 14.14 -12.16
C ILE A 77 -8.57 13.14 -11.61
N ASN A 78 -8.53 12.92 -10.31
CA ASN A 78 -9.54 12.17 -9.56
C ASN A 78 -9.73 12.76 -8.16
N GLU A 79 -10.79 13.55 -8.00
CA GLU A 79 -11.12 14.23 -6.74
C GLU A 79 -11.30 13.28 -5.56
N ASP A 80 -11.71 12.03 -5.81
CA ASP A 80 -11.96 11.07 -4.74
C ASP A 80 -10.69 10.41 -4.20
N ILE A 81 -9.60 10.41 -4.98
CA ILE A 81 -8.33 9.74 -4.65
C ILE A 81 -7.21 10.79 -4.60
N ASN A 82 -6.63 11.11 -5.74
CA ASN A 82 -5.34 11.78 -5.83
C ASN A 82 -5.42 13.25 -6.26
N GLU A 83 -6.61 13.81 -6.47
CA GLU A 83 -6.78 15.13 -7.09
C GLU A 83 -5.98 15.15 -8.39
N GLU A 84 -4.95 15.99 -8.47
CA GLU A 84 -4.02 16.11 -9.59
C GLU A 84 -2.58 15.73 -9.20
N TRP A 85 -2.39 15.05 -8.07
CA TRP A 85 -1.09 14.75 -7.49
C TRP A 85 -0.76 13.25 -7.61
N ILE A 86 0.53 12.92 -7.70
CA ILE A 86 1.04 11.55 -7.54
C ILE A 86 2.36 11.57 -6.76
N SER A 87 2.70 10.46 -6.11
CA SER A 87 3.99 10.35 -5.42
C SER A 87 5.17 10.42 -6.39
N ASP A 88 6.32 10.90 -5.91
CA ASP A 88 7.57 10.89 -6.69
C ASP A 88 8.00 9.44 -7.03
N LYS A 89 7.65 8.47 -6.17
CA LYS A 89 7.84 7.03 -6.42
C LYS A 89 7.07 6.62 -7.69
N THR A 90 5.78 6.91 -7.76
CA THR A 90 4.91 6.65 -8.91
C THR A 90 5.46 7.29 -10.20
N ARG A 91 5.83 8.57 -10.11
CA ARG A 91 6.24 9.37 -11.26
C ARG A 91 7.51 8.83 -11.94
N TYR A 92 8.48 8.37 -11.14
CA TYR A 92 9.79 7.96 -11.64
C TYR A 92 10.01 6.44 -11.69
N ALA A 93 9.08 5.64 -11.16
CA ALA A 93 9.20 4.18 -11.20
C ALA A 93 9.22 3.60 -12.63
N CYS A 94 8.75 4.35 -13.64
CA CYS A 94 8.75 3.88 -15.03
C CYS A 94 10.14 3.57 -15.59
N ASP A 95 11.21 4.19 -15.10
CA ASP A 95 12.59 3.87 -15.48
C ASP A 95 12.96 2.41 -15.12
N GLY A 96 12.43 1.92 -14.00
CA GLY A 96 12.60 0.53 -13.58
C GLY A 96 12.03 -0.49 -14.58
N LEU A 97 11.05 -0.11 -15.41
CA LEU A 97 10.41 -1.01 -16.36
C LEU A 97 11.34 -1.43 -17.52
N LEU A 98 12.42 -0.69 -17.78
CA LEU A 98 13.40 -1.01 -18.83
C LEU A 98 14.57 -1.84 -18.30
N ASN A 99 14.78 -1.84 -17.00
CA ASN A 99 15.96 -2.40 -16.37
C ASN A 99 15.64 -3.77 -15.74
N GLN A 100 16.58 -4.72 -15.85
CA GLN A 100 16.53 -6.05 -15.19
C GLN A 100 15.24 -6.86 -15.43
N ARG A 101 14.66 -6.76 -16.63
CA ARG A 101 13.44 -7.49 -16.99
C ARG A 101 13.71 -8.98 -17.22
N LEU A 102 12.82 -9.82 -16.73
CA LEU A 102 12.75 -11.24 -17.10
C LEU A 102 12.11 -11.35 -18.49
N ASP A 103 12.95 -11.51 -19.52
CA ASP A 103 12.59 -11.53 -20.94
C ASP A 103 12.31 -12.93 -21.48
N THR A 104 12.97 -13.92 -20.90
CA THR A 104 12.95 -15.33 -21.28
C THR A 104 12.93 -16.17 -20.01
N PRO A 105 12.41 -17.41 -20.05
CA PRO A 105 12.47 -18.26 -18.88
C PRO A 105 13.90 -18.80 -18.71
N TYR A 106 14.34 -18.86 -17.45
CA TYR A 106 15.66 -19.34 -17.07
C TYR A 106 15.55 -20.54 -16.14
N ILE A 107 16.42 -21.54 -16.35
CA ILE A 107 16.51 -22.73 -15.51
C ILE A 107 17.92 -22.82 -14.94
N LYS A 108 18.02 -23.23 -13.68
CA LYS A 108 19.31 -23.37 -13.00
C LYS A 108 19.92 -24.75 -13.28
N TYR A 109 20.97 -24.80 -14.09
CA TYR A 109 21.80 -25.98 -14.32
C TYR A 109 23.20 -25.76 -13.73
N ASN A 110 23.71 -26.71 -12.94
CA ASN A 110 25.05 -26.65 -12.33
C ASN A 110 25.38 -25.32 -11.62
N GLY A 111 24.39 -24.71 -10.96
CA GLY A 111 24.57 -23.45 -10.24
C GLY A 111 24.41 -22.17 -11.06
N LYS A 112 24.25 -22.25 -12.39
CA LYS A 112 24.08 -21.09 -13.28
C LYS A 112 22.69 -21.11 -13.95
N PHE A 113 22.16 -19.94 -14.22
CA PHE A 113 20.91 -19.79 -14.97
C PHE A 113 21.18 -19.84 -16.47
N GLU A 114 20.50 -20.73 -17.17
CA GLU A 114 20.55 -20.89 -18.63
C GLU A 114 19.17 -20.64 -19.22
N LYS A 115 19.12 -20.05 -20.42
CA LYS A 115 17.86 -19.77 -21.13
C LYS A 115 17.21 -21.09 -21.54
N ALA A 116 15.90 -21.20 -21.32
CA ALA A 116 15.13 -22.39 -21.66
C ALA A 116 13.93 -22.05 -22.57
N SER A 117 13.31 -23.08 -23.16
CA SER A 117 12.03 -22.91 -23.85
C SER A 117 10.85 -23.07 -22.89
N TRP A 118 9.73 -22.41 -23.15
CA TRP A 118 8.49 -22.62 -22.36
C TRP A 118 8.08 -24.09 -22.29
N SER A 119 8.23 -24.85 -23.38
CA SER A 119 7.90 -26.28 -23.43
C SER A 119 8.73 -27.13 -22.46
N GLU A 120 10.00 -26.76 -22.25
CA GLU A 120 10.92 -27.43 -21.34
C GLU A 120 10.59 -27.06 -19.90
N VAL A 121 10.37 -25.77 -19.65
CA VAL A 121 9.99 -25.22 -18.35
C VAL A 121 8.72 -25.88 -17.83
N PHE A 122 7.66 -25.97 -18.64
CA PHE A 122 6.42 -26.60 -18.22
C PHE A 122 6.57 -28.11 -17.95
N LYS A 123 7.41 -28.82 -18.71
CA LYS A 123 7.72 -30.23 -18.42
C LYS A 123 8.41 -30.39 -17.07
N ILE A 124 9.35 -29.50 -16.75
CA ILE A 124 10.08 -29.51 -15.48
C ILE A 124 9.15 -29.15 -14.32
N ILE A 125 8.34 -28.10 -14.45
CA ILE A 125 7.36 -27.71 -13.43
C ILE A 125 6.40 -28.88 -13.17
N LYS A 126 5.82 -29.48 -14.22
CA LYS A 126 4.94 -30.64 -14.10
C LYS A 126 5.63 -31.80 -13.38
N SER A 127 6.84 -32.17 -13.82
CA SER A 127 7.60 -33.26 -13.21
C SER A 127 7.93 -32.98 -11.73
N ARG A 128 8.24 -31.74 -11.36
CA ARG A 128 8.49 -31.36 -9.97
C ARG A 128 7.22 -31.47 -9.13
N ILE A 129 6.09 -30.98 -9.63
CA ILE A 129 4.80 -31.09 -8.94
C ILE A 129 4.42 -32.57 -8.73
N GLU A 130 4.56 -33.43 -9.74
CA GLU A 130 4.22 -34.86 -9.64
C GLU A 130 5.11 -35.63 -8.65
N ASN A 131 6.37 -35.20 -8.47
CA ASN A 131 7.33 -35.87 -7.60
C ASN A 131 7.41 -35.29 -6.18
N THR A 132 6.79 -34.14 -5.92
CA THR A 132 6.79 -33.49 -4.60
C THR A 132 5.46 -33.77 -3.90
N PRO A 133 5.46 -34.23 -2.64
CA PRO A 133 4.21 -34.44 -1.92
C PRO A 133 3.48 -33.11 -1.72
N LYS A 134 2.15 -33.11 -1.89
CA LYS A 134 1.28 -31.92 -1.86
C LYS A 134 1.54 -31.02 -0.64
N ASN A 135 1.82 -31.63 0.51
CA ASN A 135 2.05 -30.91 1.76
C ASN A 135 3.41 -30.18 1.88
N LYS A 136 4.28 -30.32 0.88
CA LYS A 136 5.57 -29.63 0.75
C LYS A 136 5.61 -28.67 -0.44
N ILE A 137 4.47 -28.45 -1.09
CA ILE A 137 4.32 -27.46 -2.15
C ILE A 137 3.63 -26.25 -1.53
N GLY A 138 4.27 -25.09 -1.64
CA GLY A 138 3.69 -23.83 -1.20
C GLY A 138 3.90 -22.70 -2.19
N GLY A 139 3.31 -21.54 -1.93
CA GLY A 139 3.59 -20.37 -2.75
C GLY A 139 3.17 -19.04 -2.14
N PHE A 140 3.69 -17.96 -2.73
CA PHE A 140 3.40 -16.60 -2.33
C PHE A 140 3.01 -15.73 -3.51
N VAL A 141 2.13 -14.77 -3.21
CA VAL A 141 1.66 -13.74 -4.13
C VAL A 141 2.34 -12.42 -3.78
N GLY A 142 2.92 -11.77 -4.79
CA GLY A 142 3.63 -10.50 -4.63
C GLY A 142 2.73 -9.28 -4.46
N ASP A 143 3.36 -8.19 -4.08
CA ASP A 143 2.72 -6.92 -3.71
C ASP A 143 2.11 -6.15 -4.91
N LEU A 144 2.59 -6.46 -6.13
CA LEU A 144 2.23 -5.78 -7.38
C LEU A 144 1.34 -6.63 -8.30
N THR A 145 0.86 -7.79 -7.84
CA THR A 145 0.04 -8.69 -8.67
C THR A 145 -1.39 -8.20 -8.78
N ASN A 146 -1.98 -8.38 -9.96
CA ASN A 146 -3.41 -8.12 -10.18
C ASN A 146 -4.29 -9.25 -9.65
N MET A 147 -5.57 -8.94 -9.41
CA MET A 147 -6.55 -9.88 -8.85
C MET A 147 -6.76 -11.11 -9.74
N GLU A 148 -6.69 -10.98 -11.07
CA GLU A 148 -6.87 -12.12 -11.98
C GLU A 148 -5.75 -13.15 -11.82
N THR A 149 -4.50 -12.70 -11.70
CA THR A 149 -3.35 -13.58 -11.45
C THR A 149 -3.48 -14.24 -10.08
N SER A 150 -3.81 -13.46 -9.05
CA SER A 150 -4.03 -13.99 -7.69
C SER A 150 -5.14 -15.04 -7.64
N PHE A 151 -6.24 -14.81 -8.37
CA PHE A 151 -7.35 -15.75 -8.47
C PHE A 151 -6.93 -17.05 -9.17
N ILE A 152 -6.26 -16.95 -10.33
CA ILE A 152 -5.76 -18.12 -11.07
C ILE A 152 -4.77 -18.91 -10.21
N PHE A 153 -3.91 -18.22 -9.47
CA PHE A 153 -2.95 -18.84 -8.56
C PHE A 153 -3.63 -19.60 -7.43
N LYS A 154 -4.62 -18.98 -6.78
CA LYS A 154 -5.46 -19.65 -5.77
C LYS A 154 -6.14 -20.89 -6.35
N GLU A 155 -6.78 -20.75 -7.50
CA GLU A 155 -7.47 -21.86 -8.17
C GLU A 155 -6.51 -22.99 -8.59
N PHE A 156 -5.28 -22.63 -8.98
CA PHE A 156 -4.23 -23.60 -9.28
C PHE A 156 -3.83 -24.40 -8.02
N PHE A 157 -3.64 -23.73 -6.89
CA PHE A 157 -3.34 -24.40 -5.62
C PHE A 157 -4.50 -25.25 -5.10
N ASP A 158 -5.71 -24.71 -5.10
CA ASP A 158 -6.90 -25.38 -4.58
C ASP A 158 -7.32 -26.58 -5.44
N ARG A 159 -7.36 -26.42 -6.77
CA ARG A 159 -7.90 -27.47 -7.68
C ARG A 159 -6.85 -28.38 -8.28
N THR A 160 -5.62 -27.91 -8.49
CA THR A 160 -4.59 -28.70 -9.20
C THR A 160 -3.58 -29.30 -8.24
N ILE A 161 -3.04 -28.50 -7.32
CA ILE A 161 -2.09 -28.99 -6.32
C ILE A 161 -2.83 -29.69 -5.18
N GLU A 162 -4.05 -29.23 -4.85
CA GLU A 162 -4.81 -29.62 -3.65
C GLU A 162 -4.00 -29.32 -2.37
N SER A 163 -3.46 -28.10 -2.28
CA SER A 163 -2.70 -27.60 -1.13
C SER A 163 -3.21 -26.22 -0.72
N ASP A 164 -3.36 -25.99 0.57
CA ASP A 164 -3.73 -24.70 1.15
C ASP A 164 -2.52 -23.92 1.69
N TYR A 165 -1.30 -24.31 1.28
CA TYR A 165 -0.05 -23.65 1.66
C TYR A 165 0.32 -22.52 0.71
N TYR A 166 -0.58 -21.54 0.60
CA TYR A 166 -0.29 -20.29 -0.09
C TYR A 166 -0.69 -19.09 0.75
N ASP A 167 0.06 -17.99 0.63
CA ASP A 167 -0.23 -16.75 1.35
C ASP A 167 0.36 -15.55 0.60
N PHE A 168 -0.22 -14.37 0.73
CA PHE A 168 0.41 -13.14 0.21
C PHE A 168 1.24 -12.43 1.28
N ARG A 169 1.02 -12.71 2.56
CA ARG A 169 1.69 -12.00 3.66
C ARG A 169 3.13 -12.47 3.79
N THR A 170 4.04 -11.50 3.91
CA THR A 170 5.45 -11.71 4.24
C THR A 170 5.72 -11.74 5.75
N SER A 171 4.70 -11.49 6.58
CA SER A 171 4.77 -11.52 8.04
C SER A 171 3.60 -12.30 8.67
N ASN A 172 3.72 -12.61 9.96
CA ASN A 172 2.64 -13.20 10.78
C ASN A 172 1.61 -12.15 11.25
N ARG A 173 1.33 -11.13 10.42
CA ARG A 173 0.35 -10.10 10.78
C ARG A 173 -1.06 -10.67 10.89
N PHE A 174 -1.79 -10.18 11.89
CA PHE A 174 -3.21 -10.46 12.06
C PHE A 174 -4.01 -9.80 10.93
N ILE A 175 -4.94 -10.55 10.35
CA ILE A 175 -5.95 -10.05 9.41
C ILE A 175 -7.29 -10.60 9.87
N ASP A 176 -8.29 -9.73 9.99
CA ASP A 176 -9.68 -10.13 10.24
C ASP A 176 -10.46 -10.08 8.92
N ASP A 177 -10.72 -11.24 8.35
CA ASP A 177 -11.42 -11.41 7.07
C ASP A 177 -12.92 -11.67 7.21
N GLU A 178 -13.47 -11.61 8.44
CA GLU A 178 -14.90 -11.85 8.69
C GLU A 178 -15.81 -10.84 7.96
N GLN A 179 -15.35 -9.58 7.87
CA GLN A 179 -16.09 -8.49 7.23
C GLN A 179 -15.11 -7.60 6.47
N ARG A 180 -15.50 -7.16 5.27
CA ARG A 180 -14.67 -6.31 4.41
C ARG A 180 -14.26 -5.00 5.08
N GLU A 181 -15.12 -4.45 5.93
CA GLU A 181 -14.85 -3.24 6.73
C GLU A 181 -13.60 -3.35 7.62
N ASN A 182 -13.16 -4.56 7.96
CA ASN A 182 -12.07 -4.78 8.88
C ASN A 182 -10.68 -4.62 8.26
N TYR A 183 -10.56 -4.49 6.93
CA TYR A 183 -9.28 -4.39 6.22
C TYR A 183 -9.26 -3.35 5.10
N ILE A 184 -10.30 -2.54 4.96
CA ILE A 184 -10.35 -1.44 3.99
C ILE A 184 -10.28 -0.07 4.66
N PHE A 185 -10.07 0.96 3.84
CA PHE A 185 -10.21 2.34 4.24
C PHE A 185 -11.67 2.79 4.09
N ASN A 186 -12.48 2.61 5.15
CA ASN A 186 -13.94 2.76 5.07
C ASN A 186 -14.44 4.20 4.85
N SER A 187 -13.74 5.22 5.39
CA SER A 187 -14.19 6.62 5.33
C SER A 187 -14.00 7.26 3.95
N SER A 188 -13.45 6.55 2.96
CA SER A 188 -12.92 7.09 1.69
C SER A 188 -11.79 8.12 1.88
N ILE A 189 -10.95 8.30 0.87
CA ILE A 189 -9.85 9.28 0.92
C ILE A 189 -10.38 10.72 0.95
N ASN A 190 -11.41 11.01 0.15
CA ASN A 190 -12.11 12.31 0.15
C ASN A 190 -12.75 12.64 1.53
N GLY A 191 -13.23 11.62 2.24
CA GLY A 191 -13.84 11.78 3.57
C GLY A 191 -12.89 12.34 4.64
N ILE A 192 -11.57 12.30 4.43
CA ILE A 192 -10.56 12.88 5.33
C ILE A 192 -10.80 14.39 5.52
N GLU A 193 -11.28 15.07 4.49
CA GLU A 193 -11.58 16.50 4.55
C GLU A 193 -12.79 16.82 5.43
N GLN A 194 -13.63 15.84 5.74
CA GLN A 194 -14.78 16.01 6.63
C GLN A 194 -14.47 15.67 8.09
N SER A 195 -13.29 15.09 8.35
CA SER A 195 -12.90 14.66 9.69
C SER A 195 -12.46 15.83 10.56
N ASP A 196 -12.95 15.87 11.79
CA ASP A 196 -12.55 16.85 12.81
C ASP A 196 -11.42 16.37 13.72
N LEU A 197 -11.21 15.05 13.80
CA LEU A 197 -10.10 14.44 14.53
C LEU A 197 -9.59 13.18 13.83
N ILE A 198 -8.28 13.11 13.63
CA ILE A 198 -7.60 11.95 13.04
C ILE A 198 -6.66 11.34 14.08
N PHE A 199 -6.83 10.05 14.36
CA PHE A 199 -5.98 9.28 15.26
C PHE A 199 -5.21 8.21 14.48
N LEU A 200 -3.89 8.36 14.43
CA LEU A 200 -2.97 7.46 13.73
C LEU A 200 -2.42 6.39 14.68
N ILE A 201 -2.53 5.12 14.30
CA ILE A 201 -2.06 3.97 15.08
C ILE A 201 -1.14 3.11 14.22
N GLY A 202 0.17 3.12 14.53
CA GLY A 202 1.14 2.25 13.86
C GLY A 202 1.20 2.44 12.34
N THR A 203 1.11 3.68 11.87
CA THR A 203 1.20 4.03 10.45
C THR A 203 2.10 5.25 10.27
N ASN A 204 2.81 5.29 9.14
CA ASN A 204 3.43 6.51 8.63
C ASN A 204 2.82 6.87 7.27
N PRO A 205 1.71 7.65 7.24
CA PRO A 205 0.99 7.91 6.00
C PRO A 205 1.87 8.63 4.98
N ARG A 206 2.90 9.38 5.40
CA ARG A 206 3.80 10.09 4.49
C ARG A 206 4.52 9.17 3.51
N TYR A 207 4.96 7.99 3.97
CA TYR A 207 5.73 7.05 3.14
C TYR A 207 4.92 5.83 2.70
N GLU A 208 3.94 5.41 3.51
CA GLU A 208 3.07 4.27 3.20
C GLU A 208 2.00 4.64 2.15
N ALA A 209 1.43 5.85 2.25
CA ALA A 209 0.36 6.32 1.37
C ALA A 209 0.46 7.84 1.18
N THR A 210 1.44 8.27 0.39
CA THR A 210 1.84 9.68 0.29
C THR A 210 0.68 10.63 -0.04
N ILE A 211 -0.24 10.21 -0.91
CA ILE A 211 -1.44 11.01 -1.27
C ILE A 211 -2.41 11.13 -0.09
N LEU A 212 -2.56 10.07 0.72
CA LEU A 212 -3.34 10.13 1.96
C LEU A 212 -2.77 11.20 2.90
N ASN A 213 -1.44 11.25 3.06
CA ASN A 213 -0.78 12.27 3.88
C ASN A 213 -1.03 13.69 3.34
N ALA A 214 -1.05 13.87 2.02
CA ALA A 214 -1.39 15.16 1.41
C ALA A 214 -2.84 15.58 1.71
N ARG A 215 -3.79 14.64 1.72
CA ARG A 215 -5.19 14.91 2.12
C ARG A 215 -5.32 15.25 3.59
N ILE A 216 -4.60 14.55 4.46
CA ILE A 216 -4.55 14.88 5.90
C ILE A 216 -3.98 16.29 6.09
N ARG A 217 -2.89 16.62 5.38
CA ARG A 217 -2.30 17.97 5.40
C ARG A 217 -3.31 19.02 4.94
N LYS A 218 -4.03 18.78 3.84
CA LYS A 218 -5.05 19.69 3.31
C LYS A 218 -6.17 19.91 4.34
N SER A 219 -6.66 18.85 4.96
CA SER A 219 -7.67 18.91 6.02
C SER A 219 -7.17 19.70 7.23
N PHE A 220 -5.92 19.48 7.67
CA PHE A 220 -5.28 20.24 8.73
C PHE A 220 -5.21 21.75 8.42
N VAL A 221 -4.76 22.12 7.21
CA VAL A 221 -4.58 23.53 6.82
C VAL A 221 -5.93 24.25 6.65
N ASN A 222 -6.94 23.60 6.06
CA ASN A 222 -8.21 24.24 5.74
C ASN A 222 -9.21 24.19 6.91
N ASN A 223 -9.24 23.09 7.66
CA ASN A 223 -10.29 22.82 8.64
C ASN A 223 -9.78 22.81 10.09
N ASN A 224 -8.47 23.01 10.32
CA ASN A 224 -7.84 22.88 11.64
C ASN A 224 -8.10 21.52 12.31
N THR A 225 -8.19 20.45 11.50
CA THR A 225 -8.42 19.08 11.98
C THR A 225 -7.34 18.67 12.98
N LYS A 226 -7.76 18.15 14.14
CA LYS A 226 -6.82 17.71 15.18
C LYS A 226 -6.20 16.37 14.78
N VAL A 227 -4.88 16.31 14.61
CA VAL A 227 -4.18 15.06 14.31
C VAL A 227 -3.40 14.59 15.53
N ILE A 228 -3.62 13.33 15.91
CA ILE A 228 -2.98 12.69 17.06
C ILE A 228 -2.38 11.36 16.58
N SER A 229 -1.19 11.03 17.04
CA SER A 229 -0.53 9.76 16.77
C SER A 229 -0.24 9.01 18.06
N LEU A 230 -0.38 7.69 18.04
CA LEU A 230 -0.03 6.85 19.19
C LEU A 230 1.46 6.94 19.54
N ASN A 231 2.35 7.10 18.56
CA ASN A 231 3.79 7.21 18.75
C ASN A 231 4.36 8.39 17.97
N ASP A 232 5.60 8.79 18.26
CA ASP A 232 6.31 9.72 17.39
C ASP A 232 6.66 9.02 16.05
N ILE A 233 6.15 9.56 14.94
CA ILE A 233 6.32 9.06 13.57
C ILE A 233 7.41 9.87 12.82
N GLY A 234 7.86 10.98 13.39
CA GLY A 234 8.75 11.95 12.75
C GLY A 234 8.01 12.97 11.90
N ASN A 235 8.62 13.45 10.83
CA ASN A 235 8.08 14.58 10.07
C ASN A 235 6.95 14.15 9.11
N LEU A 236 5.70 14.50 9.41
CA LEU A 236 4.52 14.30 8.54
C LEU A 236 4.19 15.52 7.66
N THR A 237 5.03 16.57 7.68
CA THR A 237 4.85 17.90 7.06
C THR A 237 3.87 18.83 7.78
N TYR A 238 3.03 18.33 8.68
CA TYR A 238 2.13 19.11 9.53
C TYR A 238 2.33 18.76 11.01
N PRO A 239 2.00 19.64 11.96
CA PRO A 239 2.12 19.33 13.39
C PRO A 239 1.04 18.34 13.82
N TYR A 240 1.40 17.46 14.75
CA TYR A 240 0.49 16.50 15.39
C TYR A 240 0.87 16.31 16.85
N GLU A 241 -0.07 15.82 17.65
CA GLU A 241 0.17 15.42 19.05
C GLU A 241 0.63 13.96 19.08
N SER A 242 1.82 13.69 19.63
CA SER A 242 2.36 12.33 19.79
C SER A 242 2.14 11.81 21.21
N LEU A 243 1.59 10.60 21.33
CA LEU A 243 1.53 9.86 22.60
C LEU A 243 2.80 9.00 22.82
N ASP A 244 2.79 8.18 23.87
CA ASP A 244 3.95 7.42 24.36
C ASP A 244 4.27 6.11 23.61
N GLY A 245 3.48 5.75 22.60
CA GLY A 245 3.63 4.54 21.81
C GLY A 245 3.23 3.25 22.53
N GLN A 246 2.65 3.30 23.73
CA GLN A 246 2.36 2.10 24.51
C GLN A 246 0.97 1.52 24.22
N THR A 247 0.90 0.20 24.11
CA THR A 247 -0.38 -0.53 24.01
C THR A 247 -1.26 -0.33 25.24
N LYS A 248 -0.66 -0.05 26.40
CA LYS A 248 -1.38 0.29 27.63
C LYS A 248 -2.15 1.60 27.47
N THR A 249 -1.52 2.64 26.94
CA THR A 249 -2.17 3.94 26.69
C THR A 249 -3.32 3.79 25.73
N LEU A 250 -3.14 3.02 24.65
CA LEU A 250 -4.22 2.68 23.73
C LEU A 250 -5.38 1.96 24.45
N LYS A 251 -5.09 1.01 25.33
CA LYS A 251 -6.11 0.34 26.16
C LYS A 251 -6.83 1.31 27.10
N ASP A 252 -6.10 2.19 27.78
CA ASP A 252 -6.68 3.20 28.68
C ASP A 252 -7.58 4.18 27.93
N ILE A 253 -7.26 4.52 26.68
CA ILE A 253 -8.12 5.31 25.79
C ILE A 253 -9.43 4.56 25.49
N LEU A 254 -9.35 3.29 25.14
CA LEU A 254 -10.52 2.47 24.83
C LEU A 254 -11.40 2.18 26.06
N GLU A 255 -10.80 2.14 27.25
CA GLU A 255 -11.52 1.96 28.53
C GLU A 255 -12.04 3.28 29.15
N ASN A 256 -11.92 4.42 28.45
CA ASN A 256 -12.34 5.74 28.93
C ASN A 256 -11.58 6.28 30.15
N LYS A 257 -10.33 5.86 30.33
CA LYS A 257 -9.46 6.28 31.44
C LYS A 257 -8.48 7.39 31.05
N HIS A 258 -8.40 7.72 29.76
CA HIS A 258 -7.49 8.72 29.21
C HIS A 258 -8.24 9.96 28.74
N GLU A 259 -7.60 11.13 28.76
CA GLU A 259 -8.22 12.40 28.32
C GLU A 259 -8.67 12.35 26.86
N LEU A 260 -7.88 11.69 26.00
CA LEU A 260 -8.19 11.48 24.59
C LEU A 260 -9.53 10.76 24.36
N SER A 261 -9.99 9.92 25.30
CA SER A 261 -11.30 9.27 25.19
C SER A 261 -12.44 10.30 25.16
N ASN A 262 -12.33 11.38 25.94
CA ASN A 262 -13.33 12.44 25.96
C ASN A 262 -13.28 13.27 24.68
N ILE A 263 -12.07 13.53 24.18
CA ILE A 263 -11.86 14.27 22.92
C ILE A 263 -12.48 13.47 21.76
N LEU A 264 -12.17 12.17 21.67
CA LEU A 264 -12.75 11.27 20.65
C LEU A 264 -14.28 11.29 20.69
N LYS A 265 -14.90 11.16 21.88
CA LYS A 265 -16.37 11.20 22.02
C LYS A 265 -17.00 12.55 21.67
N SER A 266 -16.27 13.64 21.90
CA SER A 266 -16.74 14.99 21.55
C SER A 266 -16.66 15.29 20.06
N SER A 267 -15.86 14.52 19.33
CA SER A 267 -15.68 14.61 17.88
C SER A 267 -16.95 14.17 17.15
N LYS A 268 -17.35 14.92 16.12
CA LYS A 268 -18.49 14.59 15.26
C LYS A 268 -18.13 13.54 14.21
N LYS A 269 -16.94 13.64 13.62
CA LYS A 269 -16.44 12.74 12.56
C LYS A 269 -14.98 12.34 12.84
N PRO A 270 -14.73 11.59 13.94
CA PRO A 270 -13.40 11.09 14.20
C PRO A 270 -13.03 10.03 13.16
N MET A 271 -11.74 9.95 12.85
CA MET A 271 -11.15 8.97 11.96
C MET A 271 -9.99 8.28 12.68
N ILE A 272 -10.05 6.96 12.79
CA ILE A 272 -8.95 6.14 13.30
C ILE A 272 -8.31 5.42 12.12
N ILE A 273 -7.04 5.71 11.86
CA ILE A 273 -6.25 5.09 10.80
C ILE A 273 -5.25 4.14 11.44
N ILE A 274 -5.37 2.85 11.13
CA ILE A 274 -4.52 1.79 11.65
C ILE A 274 -3.66 1.28 10.49
N GLY A 275 -2.34 1.40 10.62
CA GLY A 275 -1.41 0.88 9.62
C GLY A 275 -1.16 -0.62 9.75
N GLU A 276 -0.66 -1.23 8.69
CA GLU A 276 -0.29 -2.65 8.68
C GLU A 276 0.69 -3.03 9.80
N SER A 277 1.57 -2.10 10.18
CA SER A 277 2.61 -2.36 11.19
C SER A 277 2.02 -2.71 12.56
N PHE A 278 0.85 -2.14 12.91
CA PHE A 278 0.13 -2.45 14.14
C PHE A 278 -0.28 -3.93 14.22
N PHE A 279 -0.63 -4.52 13.08
CA PHE A 279 -1.12 -5.91 13.02
C PHE A 279 -0.03 -6.95 13.23
N ASN A 280 1.25 -6.57 13.18
CA ASN A 280 2.37 -7.43 13.53
C ASN A 280 2.49 -7.69 15.06
N LEU A 281 1.81 -6.89 15.90
CA LEU A 281 1.84 -7.09 17.35
C LEU A 281 1.10 -8.38 17.74
N LYS A 282 1.64 -9.15 18.68
CA LYS A 282 0.97 -10.36 19.20
C LYS A 282 -0.39 -10.08 19.84
N SER A 283 -0.56 -8.89 20.41
CA SER A 283 -1.82 -8.44 21.02
C SER A 283 -2.75 -7.72 20.03
N SER A 284 -2.40 -7.62 18.75
CA SER A 284 -3.14 -6.85 17.74
C SER A 284 -4.59 -7.31 17.63
N LYS A 285 -4.83 -8.63 17.58
CA LYS A 285 -6.19 -9.22 17.53
C LYS A 285 -7.10 -8.69 18.64
N ASN A 286 -6.65 -8.79 19.90
CA ASN A 286 -7.47 -8.38 21.05
C ASN A 286 -7.69 -6.87 21.05
N ILE A 287 -6.66 -6.08 20.74
CA ILE A 287 -6.76 -4.61 20.70
C ILE A 287 -7.67 -4.18 19.54
N PHE A 288 -7.59 -4.83 18.38
CA PHE A 288 -8.43 -4.52 17.23
C PHE A 288 -9.92 -4.71 17.54
N TYR A 289 -10.29 -5.83 18.17
CA TYR A 289 -11.68 -6.02 18.62
C TYR A 289 -12.09 -5.01 19.70
N LEU A 290 -11.20 -4.64 20.63
CA LEU A 290 -11.48 -3.55 21.58
C LEU A 290 -11.71 -2.21 20.90
N ILE A 291 -10.94 -1.87 19.85
CA ILE A 291 -11.16 -0.67 19.03
C ILE A 291 -12.54 -0.74 18.38
N LYS A 292 -12.88 -1.88 17.76
CA LYS A 292 -14.17 -2.09 17.09
C LYS A 292 -15.34 -1.95 18.06
N ASP A 293 -15.24 -2.55 19.25
CA ASP A 293 -16.27 -2.45 20.29
C ASP A 293 -16.40 -1.04 20.85
N TYR A 294 -15.28 -0.34 21.05
CA TYR A 294 -15.27 1.06 21.47
C TYR A 294 -15.96 1.95 20.43
N LEU A 295 -15.65 1.76 19.16
CA LEU A 295 -16.23 2.54 18.07
C LEU A 295 -17.73 2.29 17.95
N LYS A 296 -18.17 1.02 18.00
CA LYS A 296 -19.60 0.64 18.00
C LYS A 296 -20.38 1.23 19.17
N SER A 297 -19.75 1.34 20.34
CA SER A 297 -20.41 1.81 21.57
C SER A 297 -20.53 3.33 21.63
N ASN A 298 -19.59 4.08 21.04
CA ASN A 298 -19.53 5.53 21.17
C ASN A 298 -19.96 6.27 19.90
N PHE A 299 -19.93 5.63 18.72
CA PHE A 299 -20.29 6.25 17.46
C PHE A 299 -21.37 5.42 16.76
N LYS A 300 -22.29 6.10 16.08
CA LYS A 300 -23.23 5.43 15.19
C LYS A 300 -22.52 5.15 13.88
N PHE A 301 -22.35 3.87 13.56
CA PHE A 301 -21.98 3.46 12.22
C PHE A 301 -23.21 3.66 11.34
N ASP A 302 -23.21 4.79 10.63
CA ASP A 302 -24.19 5.04 9.58
C ASP A 302 -23.49 4.79 8.24
N ASN A 303 -24.25 4.51 7.17
CA ASN A 303 -23.69 4.32 5.82
C ASN A 303 -22.88 5.54 5.33
N GLU A 304 -23.03 6.70 5.98
CA GLU A 304 -22.34 7.94 5.63
C GLU A 304 -20.96 8.09 6.29
N TRP A 305 -20.68 7.43 7.43
CA TRP A 305 -19.40 7.58 8.11
C TRP A 305 -19.02 6.35 8.94
N ASN A 306 -17.91 5.71 8.57
CA ASN A 306 -17.28 4.68 9.37
C ASN A 306 -15.90 5.17 9.84
N PRO A 307 -15.69 5.39 11.16
CA PRO A 307 -14.45 5.93 11.70
C PRO A 307 -13.27 4.95 11.66
N LEU A 308 -13.50 3.64 11.46
CA LEU A 308 -12.43 2.64 11.39
C LEU A 308 -11.82 2.63 9.99
N ASN A 309 -10.51 2.80 9.88
CA ASN A 309 -9.80 2.73 8.60
C ASN A 309 -8.52 1.93 8.73
N ILE A 310 -8.34 0.94 7.85
CA ILE A 310 -7.10 0.20 7.74
C ILE A 310 -6.31 0.72 6.55
N LEU A 311 -5.05 1.07 6.79
CA LEU A 311 -4.13 1.47 5.74
C LEU A 311 -3.26 0.29 5.35
N SER A 312 -3.50 -0.22 4.14
CA SER A 312 -2.60 -1.16 3.48
C SER A 312 -1.40 -0.43 2.86
N THR A 313 -0.28 -1.13 2.72
CA THR A 313 0.93 -0.59 2.07
C THR A 313 1.01 -0.96 0.60
N ASP A 314 0.57 -2.17 0.27
CA ASP A 314 0.77 -2.79 -1.04
C ASP A 314 -0.53 -2.89 -1.84
N ALA A 315 -0.44 -2.65 -3.15
CA ALA A 315 -1.60 -2.59 -4.05
C ALA A 315 -2.38 -3.90 -4.12
N SER A 316 -1.70 -5.06 -4.06
CA SER A 316 -2.36 -6.36 -4.13
C SER A 316 -3.05 -6.79 -2.83
N THR A 317 -2.75 -6.15 -1.68
CA THR A 317 -3.17 -6.62 -0.35
C THR A 317 -4.69 -6.77 -0.24
N VAL A 318 -5.46 -5.72 -0.52
CA VAL A 318 -6.92 -5.74 -0.36
C VAL A 318 -7.55 -6.77 -1.31
N GLY A 319 -7.08 -6.84 -2.56
CA GLY A 319 -7.57 -7.81 -3.54
C GLY A 319 -7.26 -9.26 -3.15
N ASN A 320 -6.08 -9.52 -2.57
CA ASN A 320 -5.72 -10.84 -2.06
C ASN A 320 -6.57 -11.24 -0.85
N ILE A 321 -6.95 -10.28 0.01
CA ILE A 321 -7.87 -10.54 1.12
C ILE A 321 -9.29 -10.82 0.59
N ASP A 322 -9.80 -9.99 -0.33
CA ASP A 322 -11.12 -10.16 -0.97
C ASP A 322 -11.25 -11.55 -1.65
N LEU A 323 -10.18 -12.02 -2.29
CA LEU A 323 -10.12 -13.33 -2.94
C LEU A 323 -9.84 -14.49 -1.97
N GLY A 324 -9.49 -14.21 -0.70
CA GLY A 324 -9.10 -15.22 0.29
C GLY A 324 -7.81 -15.95 -0.09
N VAL A 325 -6.79 -15.24 -0.55
CA VAL A 325 -5.48 -15.76 -1.00
C VAL A 325 -4.50 -15.84 0.17
N PHE A 326 -4.95 -16.38 1.30
CA PHE A 326 -4.14 -16.55 2.51
C PHE A 326 -4.77 -17.62 3.39
N ASN A 327 -4.00 -18.15 4.34
CA ASN A 327 -4.48 -19.17 5.26
C ASN A 327 -4.46 -18.65 6.69
N ASN A 328 -5.65 -18.44 7.26
CA ASN A 328 -5.84 -17.94 8.62
C ASN A 328 -6.32 -19.02 9.62
N LYS A 329 -6.40 -20.30 9.23
CA LYS A 329 -7.06 -21.37 10.01
C LYS A 329 -6.47 -21.58 11.42
N LEU A 330 -5.21 -21.19 11.67
CA LEU A 330 -4.53 -21.33 12.96
C LEU A 330 -4.13 -19.99 13.60
N GLY A 331 -4.59 -18.86 13.05
CA GLY A 331 -4.21 -17.51 13.52
C GLY A 331 -2.79 -17.07 13.18
N ASN A 332 -1.98 -17.96 12.57
CA ASN A 332 -0.64 -17.70 12.07
C ASN A 332 -0.55 -17.98 10.56
N ASN A 333 0.46 -17.43 9.90
CA ASN A 333 0.76 -17.75 8.51
C ASN A 333 1.52 -19.09 8.44
N ILE A 334 0.76 -20.18 8.29
CA ILE A 334 1.29 -21.56 8.26
C ILE A 334 2.29 -21.74 7.10
N THR A 335 2.02 -21.13 5.95
CA THR A 335 2.89 -21.20 4.77
C THR A 335 4.26 -20.60 5.06
N LEU A 336 4.28 -19.45 5.75
CA LEU A 336 5.51 -18.78 6.18
C LEU A 336 6.25 -19.59 7.26
N GLU A 337 5.56 -20.16 8.23
CA GLU A 337 6.17 -21.03 9.24
C GLU A 337 6.84 -22.26 8.59
N LYS A 338 6.15 -22.92 7.66
CA LYS A 338 6.71 -24.04 6.88
C LYS A 338 7.92 -23.63 6.06
N LEU A 339 7.90 -22.44 5.46
CA LEU A 339 9.03 -21.90 4.74
C LEU A 339 10.24 -21.68 5.69
N GLN A 340 10.01 -21.07 6.85
CA GLN A 340 11.06 -20.82 7.86
C GLN A 340 11.65 -22.13 8.43
N ASN A 341 10.83 -23.16 8.58
CA ASN A 341 11.24 -24.48 9.05
C ASN A 341 11.88 -25.35 7.95
N ASN A 342 12.02 -24.86 6.71
CA ASN A 342 12.49 -25.60 5.54
C ASN A 342 11.68 -26.89 5.26
N GLU A 343 10.36 -26.83 5.48
CA GLU A 343 9.46 -27.96 5.21
C GLU A 343 8.96 -28.00 3.76
N LEU A 344 9.07 -26.88 3.04
CA LEU A 344 8.66 -26.76 1.64
C LEU A 344 9.81 -27.20 0.70
N GLU A 345 9.50 -28.09 -0.22
CA GLU A 345 10.43 -28.57 -1.25
C GLU A 345 10.22 -27.86 -2.60
N LEU A 346 9.00 -27.37 -2.85
CA LEU A 346 8.64 -26.61 -4.04
C LEU A 346 7.91 -25.33 -3.62
N LEU A 347 8.42 -24.18 -4.08
CA LEU A 347 7.88 -22.87 -3.77
C LEU A 347 7.57 -22.12 -5.07
N PHE A 348 6.34 -21.64 -5.20
CA PHE A 348 5.93 -20.72 -6.27
C PHE A 348 5.95 -19.28 -5.74
N LEU A 349 6.57 -18.37 -6.47
CA LEU A 349 6.54 -16.93 -6.17
C LEU A 349 6.01 -16.25 -7.43
N ILE A 350 4.89 -15.55 -7.33
CA ILE A 350 4.27 -14.85 -8.45
C ILE A 350 4.18 -13.35 -8.21
#